data_AF-A0A023FEP6-F1
#
_entry.id   AF-A0A023FEP6-F1
#
_cell.length_a   1.000
_cell.length_b   1.000
_cell.length_c   1.000
_cell.angle_alpha   90.00
_cell.angle_beta   90.00
_cell.angle_gamma   90.00
#
_symmetry.space_group_name_H-M   'P 1'
#
loop_
_entity.id
_entity.type
_entity.pdbx_description
1 polymer ?
#
loop_
_entity_poly.entity_id
_entity_poly.type
_entity_poly.pdbx_seq_one_letter_code
_entity_poly.pdbx_strand_id
1 'polypeptide(L)'
;MLALWSNPVKFAVMSIAVMFLATYSGFVLFAEGTEEGLTFTDDRCYYPRESLNIRHNQASYGSDCTKFLCNAIGKELIILGCPPPEGEENVIEFPGFWPDCCKTKHVP
;
A
#
# COMPACT_ATOMS: atom_id res chain seq x y z
N MET A 1 19.78 -49.51 15.31
CA MET A 1 19.61 -48.04 15.42
C MET A 1 19.46 -47.71 16.90
N LEU A 2 19.99 -46.56 17.37
CA LEU A 2 20.08 -46.06 18.77
C LEU A 2 21.48 -46.15 19.40
N ALA A 3 22.45 -45.40 18.85
CA ALA A 3 23.75 -45.16 19.49
C ALA A 3 24.12 -43.66 19.46
N LEU A 4 23.17 -42.79 19.82
CA LEU A 4 23.36 -41.33 19.88
C LEU A 4 23.10 -40.73 21.28
N TRP A 5 23.02 -41.56 22.33
CA TRP A 5 22.51 -41.18 23.66
C TRP A 5 23.51 -41.33 24.82
N SER A 6 24.82 -41.18 24.59
CA SER A 6 25.82 -41.37 25.66
C SER A 6 26.64 -40.14 26.02
N ASN A 7 26.34 -38.96 25.46
CA ASN A 7 27.19 -37.79 25.68
C ASN A 7 26.38 -36.55 26.11
N PRO A 8 26.38 -36.17 27.41
CA PRO A 8 25.54 -35.11 27.94
C PRO A 8 25.85 -33.72 27.35
N VAL A 9 27.09 -33.52 26.89
CA VAL A 9 27.53 -32.28 26.24
C VAL A 9 26.84 -32.07 24.88
N LYS A 10 26.60 -33.16 24.12
CA LYS A 10 25.93 -33.08 22.81
C LYS A 10 24.45 -32.73 22.95
N PHE A 11 23.82 -33.16 24.05
CA PHE A 11 22.44 -32.82 24.38
C PHE A 11 22.27 -31.33 24.73
N ALA A 12 23.18 -30.78 25.54
CA ALA A 12 23.12 -29.38 25.92
C ALA A 12 23.24 -28.45 24.69
N VAL A 13 24.16 -28.74 23.77
CA VAL A 13 24.37 -27.92 22.56
C VAL A 13 23.17 -27.99 21.62
N MET A 14 22.57 -29.17 21.46
CA MET A 14 21.43 -29.37 20.57
C MET A 14 20.16 -28.66 21.10
N SER A 15 19.94 -28.66 22.42
CA SER A 15 18.82 -27.95 23.05
C SER A 15 18.92 -26.43 22.94
N ILE A 16 20.14 -25.87 23.04
CA ILE A 16 20.37 -24.44 22.87
C ILE A 16 20.05 -24.01 21.43
N ALA A 17 20.50 -24.77 20.43
CA ALA A 17 20.22 -24.47 19.02
C ALA A 17 18.72 -24.47 18.70
N VAL A 18 17.94 -25.40 19.27
CA VAL A 18 16.49 -25.45 19.08
C VAL A 18 15.78 -24.27 19.77
N MET A 19 16.23 -23.86 20.96
CA MET A 19 15.69 -22.66 21.62
C MET A 19 15.97 -21.37 20.83
N PHE A 20 17.17 -21.24 20.23
CA PHE A 20 17.50 -20.09 19.37
C PHE A 20 16.64 -20.05 18.08
N LEU A 21 16.36 -21.21 17.46
CA LEU A 21 15.50 -21.27 16.28
C LEU A 21 14.04 -20.95 16.61
N ALA A 22 13.53 -21.45 17.74
CA ALA A 22 12.17 -21.17 18.19
C ALA A 22 11.97 -19.68 18.53
N THR A 23 12.94 -19.05 19.21
CA THR A 23 12.85 -17.62 19.51
C THR A 23 12.98 -16.76 18.25
N TYR A 24 13.86 -17.11 17.31
CA TYR A 24 14.01 -16.35 16.05
C TYR A 24 12.73 -16.34 15.20
N SER A 25 12.00 -17.45 15.15
CA SER A 25 10.70 -17.52 14.44
C SER A 25 9.60 -16.63 15.04
N GLY A 26 9.65 -16.38 16.35
CA GLY A 26 8.68 -15.53 17.04
C GLY A 26 8.83 -14.04 16.72
N PHE A 27 10.03 -13.56 16.40
CA PHE A 27 10.26 -12.14 16.12
C PHE A 27 9.89 -11.73 14.68
N VAL A 28 9.95 -12.64 13.71
CA VAL A 28 9.60 -12.33 12.31
C VAL A 28 8.10 -12.05 12.15
N LEU A 29 7.26 -12.61 13.02
CA LEU A 29 5.80 -12.42 13.00
C LEU A 29 5.31 -11.04 13.46
N PHE A 30 6.17 -10.18 14.04
CA PHE A 30 5.78 -8.84 14.52
C PHE A 30 6.30 -7.70 13.64
N ALA A 31 6.94 -8.00 12.51
CA ALA A 31 7.39 -7.01 11.54
C ALA A 31 6.38 -6.79 10.40
N GLU A 32 5.11 -7.13 10.61
CA GLU A 32 4.02 -6.70 9.73
C GLU A 32 3.72 -5.24 10.04
N GLY A 33 4.44 -4.34 9.38
CA GLY A 33 4.08 -2.92 9.36
C GLY A 33 2.61 -2.81 8.95
N THR A 34 1.81 -2.13 9.75
CA THR A 34 0.44 -1.75 9.40
C THR A 34 0.53 -0.63 8.35
N GLU A 35 1.06 -0.94 7.18
CA GLU A 35 0.78 -0.13 6.00
C GLU A 35 -0.70 -0.35 5.71
N GLU A 36 -1.54 0.59 6.11
CA GLU A 36 -2.95 0.60 5.73
C GLU A 36 -3.01 0.79 4.20
N GLY A 37 -2.92 -0.33 3.50
CA GLY A 37 -2.87 -0.39 2.05
C GLY A 37 -4.18 0.04 1.41
N LEU A 38 -4.10 0.39 0.14
CA LEU A 38 -5.27 0.62 -0.71
C LEU A 38 -6.21 -0.58 -0.62
N THR A 39 -7.42 -0.34 -0.12
CA THR A 39 -8.42 -1.38 0.10
C THR A 39 -9.56 -1.21 -0.89
N PHE A 40 -10.04 -2.31 -1.45
CA PHE A 40 -11.15 -2.34 -2.38
C PHE A 40 -12.31 -3.12 -1.78
N THR A 41 -13.50 -2.54 -1.90
CA THR A 41 -14.78 -3.20 -1.61
C THR A 41 -15.59 -3.29 -2.89
N ASP A 42 -16.75 -3.93 -2.87
CA ASP A 42 -17.57 -4.15 -4.07
C ASP A 42 -17.95 -2.84 -4.80
N ASP A 43 -18.06 -1.72 -4.07
CA ASP A 43 -18.48 -0.43 -4.64
C ASP A 43 -17.47 0.70 -4.44
N ARG A 44 -16.36 0.52 -3.70
CA ARG A 44 -15.47 1.62 -3.29
C ARG A 44 -14.00 1.28 -3.25
N CYS A 45 -13.20 2.32 -3.45
CA CYS A 45 -11.76 2.36 -3.20
C CYS A 45 -11.49 3.21 -1.94
N TYR A 46 -10.79 2.62 -0.98
CA TYR A 46 -10.35 3.25 0.26
C TYR A 46 -8.85 3.50 0.20
N TYR A 47 -8.44 4.76 0.23
CA TYR A 47 -7.03 5.14 0.24
C TYR A 47 -6.70 5.92 1.53
N PRO A 48 -6.21 5.22 2.58
CA PRO A 48 -6.03 5.80 3.92
C PRO A 48 -5.08 6.99 3.94
N ARG A 49 -4.03 6.95 3.11
CA ARG A 49 -3.01 8.03 3.02
C ARG A 49 -3.61 9.41 2.77
N GLU A 50 -4.69 9.48 2.00
CA GLU A 50 -5.40 10.71 1.64
C GLU A 50 -6.79 10.78 2.28
N SER A 51 -7.11 9.85 3.20
CA SER A 51 -8.45 9.68 3.78
C SER A 51 -9.57 9.59 2.73
N LEU A 52 -9.28 8.99 1.56
CA LEU A 52 -10.23 8.93 0.45
C LEU A 52 -11.14 7.72 0.55
N ASN A 53 -12.40 7.94 0.19
CA ASN A 53 -13.43 6.91 0.05
C ASN A 53 -14.23 7.23 -1.22
N ILE A 54 -13.83 6.60 -2.32
CA ILE A 54 -14.31 6.93 -3.67
C ILE A 54 -15.19 5.78 -4.15
N ARG A 55 -16.38 6.08 -4.69
CA ARG A 55 -17.24 5.04 -5.28
C ARG A 55 -16.71 4.61 -6.66
N HIS A 56 -17.09 3.41 -7.07
CA HIS A 56 -16.80 2.88 -8.39
C HIS A 56 -17.23 3.86 -9.50
N ASN A 57 -16.34 4.08 -10.47
CA ASN A 57 -16.49 5.02 -11.58
C ASN A 57 -16.71 6.47 -11.15
N GLN A 58 -16.31 6.84 -9.93
CA GLN A 58 -16.28 8.24 -9.49
C GLN A 58 -14.85 8.76 -9.40
N ALA A 59 -14.75 10.09 -9.48
CA ALA A 59 -13.53 10.84 -9.28
C ALA A 59 -13.53 11.52 -7.90
N SER A 60 -12.35 11.68 -7.32
CA SER A 60 -12.10 12.57 -6.20
C SER A 60 -10.87 13.42 -6.48
N TYR A 61 -10.79 14.59 -5.86
CA TYR A 61 -9.69 15.53 -6.08
C TYR A 61 -8.88 15.69 -4.79
N GLY A 62 -7.55 15.64 -4.90
CA GLY A 62 -6.62 15.77 -3.78
C GLY A 62 -6.09 17.18 -3.58
N SER A 63 -5.39 17.36 -2.46
CA SER A 63 -4.74 18.61 -2.04
C SER A 63 -3.61 19.06 -2.99
N ASP A 64 -3.05 18.14 -3.77
CA ASP A 64 -1.84 18.37 -4.56
C ASP A 64 -2.04 18.56 -6.07
N CYS A 65 -3.24 18.98 -6.48
CA CYS A 65 -3.64 19.01 -7.88
C CYS A 65 -3.60 17.59 -8.49
N THR A 66 -4.17 16.64 -7.75
CA THR A 66 -4.29 15.24 -8.17
C THR A 66 -5.75 14.87 -8.35
N LYS A 67 -6.02 14.03 -9.34
CA LYS A 67 -7.32 13.42 -9.59
C LYS A 67 -7.22 11.92 -9.35
N PHE A 68 -8.12 11.40 -8.54
CA PHE A 68 -8.21 9.99 -8.19
C PHE A 68 -9.43 9.40 -8.88
N LEU A 69 -9.25 8.32 -9.65
CA LEU A 69 -10.32 7.57 -10.28
C LEU A 69 -10.39 6.17 -9.69
N CYS A 70 -11.58 5.77 -9.22
CA CYS A 70 -11.78 4.46 -8.61
C CYS A 70 -12.43 3.47 -9.58
N ASN A 71 -11.74 2.36 -9.84
CA ASN A 71 -12.28 1.17 -10.47
C ASN A 71 -12.32 0.02 -9.44
N ALA A 72 -13.33 0.03 -8.58
CA ALA A 72 -13.51 -0.99 -7.54
C ALA A 72 -13.61 -2.43 -8.09
N ILE A 73 -14.30 -2.64 -9.22
CA ILE A 73 -14.44 -3.95 -9.87
C ILE A 73 -13.08 -4.47 -10.37
N GLY A 74 -12.30 -3.61 -11.02
CA GLY A 74 -10.95 -3.94 -11.47
C GLY A 74 -9.90 -3.97 -10.36
N LYS A 75 -10.27 -3.54 -9.13
CA LYS A 75 -9.35 -3.32 -8.00
C LYS A 75 -8.21 -2.38 -8.38
N GLU A 76 -8.55 -1.26 -9.00
CA GLU A 76 -7.60 -0.24 -9.45
C GLU A 76 -7.98 1.14 -8.91
N LEU A 77 -6.98 1.89 -8.46
CA LEU A 77 -7.08 3.32 -8.19
C LEU A 77 -6.07 4.03 -9.10
N ILE A 78 -6.57 4.86 -10.01
CA ILE A 78 -5.74 5.63 -10.93
C ILE A 78 -5.52 7.01 -10.30
N ILE A 79 -4.26 7.39 -10.16
CA ILE A 79 -3.86 8.70 -9.61
C ILE A 79 -3.25 9.50 -10.76
N LEU A 80 -3.94 10.57 -11.15
CA LEU A 80 -3.50 11.50 -12.18
C LEU A 80 -2.94 12.75 -11.52
N GLY A 81 -1.71 13.12 -11.92
CA GLY A 81 -1.05 14.35 -11.49
C GLY A 81 -0.88 15.33 -12.65
N CYS A 82 -0.06 16.36 -12.44
CA CYS A 82 0.36 17.27 -13.49
C CYS A 82 1.68 16.80 -14.15
N PRO A 83 1.93 17.07 -15.44
CA PRO A 83 1.00 17.71 -16.38
C PRO A 83 -0.16 16.76 -16.77
N PRO A 84 -1.35 17.30 -17.12
CA PRO A 84 -2.45 16.47 -17.58
C PRO A 84 -2.10 15.79 -18.92
N PRO A 85 -2.66 14.60 -19.20
CA PRO A 85 -2.48 13.95 -20.48
C PRO A 85 -3.13 14.76 -21.61
N GLU A 86 -2.60 14.58 -22.83
CA GLU A 86 -3.07 15.28 -24.03
C GLU A 86 -4.59 15.11 -24.20
N GLY A 87 -5.29 16.23 -24.40
CA GLY A 87 -6.75 16.26 -24.60
C GLY A 87 -7.58 16.47 -23.32
N GLU A 88 -7.04 16.25 -22.12
CA GLU A 88 -7.76 16.55 -20.86
C GLU A 88 -7.61 18.00 -20.41
N GLU A 89 -6.63 18.76 -20.92
CA GLU A 89 -6.31 20.15 -20.54
C GLU A 89 -7.48 21.14 -20.55
N ASN A 90 -8.50 20.88 -21.37
CA ASN A 90 -9.65 21.77 -21.55
C ASN A 90 -10.93 21.28 -20.86
N VAL A 91 -10.91 20.07 -20.27
CA VAL A 91 -12.07 19.48 -19.61
C VAL A 91 -12.07 19.92 -18.15
N ILE A 92 -12.59 21.13 -17.90
CA ILE A 92 -12.73 21.68 -16.55
C ILE A 92 -14.09 21.26 -16.01
N GLU A 93 -14.08 20.24 -15.16
CA GLU A 93 -15.27 19.86 -14.41
C GLU A 93 -15.47 20.78 -13.19
N PHE A 94 -14.36 21.12 -12.51
CA PHE A 94 -14.35 22.03 -11.36
C PHE A 94 -13.18 23.02 -11.47
N PRO A 95 -13.45 24.35 -11.46
CA PRO A 95 -12.39 25.36 -11.55
C PRO A 95 -11.46 25.28 -10.33
N GLY A 96 -10.15 25.44 -10.56
CA GLY A 96 -9.13 25.36 -9.50
C GLY A 96 -8.74 23.94 -9.05
N PHE A 97 -9.38 22.90 -9.59
CA PHE A 97 -8.96 21.50 -9.41
C PHE A 97 -8.29 20.96 -10.67
N TRP A 98 -7.78 19.73 -10.61
CA TRP A 98 -7.18 19.09 -11.77
C TRP A 98 -8.23 19.01 -12.90
N PRO A 99 -7.89 19.34 -14.17
CA PRO A 99 -6.56 19.69 -14.67
C PRO A 99 -6.24 21.19 -14.63
N ASP A 100 -7.18 22.05 -14.24
CA ASP A 100 -7.02 23.52 -14.25
C ASP A 100 -5.90 24.02 -13.32
N CYS A 101 -5.75 23.43 -12.13
CA CYS A 101 -4.64 23.74 -11.22
C CYS A 101 -3.25 23.34 -11.75
N CYS A 102 -3.16 22.55 -12.84
CA CYS A 102 -1.88 22.23 -13.46
C CYS A 102 -1.30 23.40 -14.26
N LYS A 103 -2.11 24.40 -14.63
CA LYS A 103 -1.64 25.60 -15.34
C LYS A 103 -0.76 26.50 -14.46
N THR A 104 -0.97 26.45 -13.15
CA THR A 104 -0.25 27.29 -12.17
C THR A 104 0.93 26.56 -11.51
N LYS A 105 0.89 25.22 -11.43
CA LYS A 105 2.04 24.40 -11.03
C LYS A 105 3.00 24.26 -12.22
N HIS A 106 3.89 25.24 -12.40
CA HIS A 106 5.03 25.12 -13.31
C HIS A 106 5.87 23.90 -12.92
N VAL A 107 5.90 22.89 -13.80
CA VAL A 107 6.90 21.82 -13.76
C VAL A 107 8.24 22.46 -14.16
N PRO A 108 9.26 22.49 -13.29
CA PRO A 108 10.59 22.98 -13.64
C PRO A 108 11.29 22.08 -14.65
#